data_AF-A0A7Y8WTQ9-F1
#
_entry.id   AF-A0A7Y8WTQ9-F1
#
_cell.length_a   1.000
_cell.length_b   1.000
_cell.length_c   1.000
_cell.angle_alpha   90.00
_cell.angle_beta   90.00
_cell.angle_gamma   90.00
#
_symmetry.space_group_name_H-M   'P 1'
#
loop_
_entity.id
_entity.type
_entity.pdbx_description
1 polymer ?
#
loop_
_entity_poly.entity_id
_entity_poly.type
_entity_poly.pdbx_seq_one_letter_code
_entity_poly.pdbx_strand_id
1 'polypeptide(L)'
;MKSFNLANLTAGRTRSCRGPAHLSPNQYAQAHRNIRKALGPASGYRCWLRCGAAADEWAYDHTDPNERRDVDGLSAGIPYSMDPTRYVALCKSCHVKFDKWSTSVLRKRPAAKESQKLARMWLFLHNQPGARRELITPPNAA
;
A
#
# COMPACT_ATOMS: atom_id res chain seq x y z
N MET A 1 4.55 -23.21 44.04
CA MET A 1 3.66 -22.18 43.46
C MET A 1 4.47 -20.90 43.32
N LYS A 2 4.78 -20.45 42.09
CA LYS A 2 5.53 -19.19 41.88
C LYS A 2 4.54 -18.07 41.61
N SER A 3 4.40 -17.16 42.56
CA SER A 3 3.57 -15.96 42.46
C SER A 3 4.21 -14.96 41.50
N PHE A 4 3.45 -14.48 40.51
CA PHE A 4 3.84 -13.37 39.64
C PHE A 4 3.46 -12.05 40.31
N ASN A 5 4.43 -11.16 40.49
CA ASN A 5 4.22 -9.86 41.11
C ASN A 5 3.81 -8.82 40.05
N LEU A 6 2.53 -8.41 40.08
CA LEU A 6 1.90 -7.51 39.10
C LEU A 6 2.45 -6.06 39.11
N ALA A 7 3.32 -5.70 40.06
CA ALA A 7 3.80 -4.33 40.28
C ALA A 7 4.71 -3.76 39.17
N ASN A 8 5.09 -4.54 38.15
CA ASN A 8 6.01 -4.09 37.09
C ASN A 8 5.33 -3.53 35.83
N LEU A 9 4.00 -3.63 35.69
CA LEU A 9 3.31 -3.22 34.46
C LEU A 9 3.04 -1.71 34.38
N THR A 10 3.11 -0.97 35.49
CA THR A 10 2.80 0.48 35.55
C THR A 10 4.02 1.38 35.69
N ALA A 11 5.23 0.85 35.83
CA ALA A 11 6.43 1.64 36.11
C ALA A 11 7.15 2.22 34.87
N GLY A 12 6.60 2.06 33.66
CA GLY A 12 7.16 2.66 32.43
C GLY A 12 8.60 2.26 32.10
N ARG A 13 9.16 1.22 32.75
CA ARG A 13 10.50 0.71 32.51
C ARG A 13 10.45 -0.45 31.52
N THR A 14 10.19 -0.14 30.25
CA THR A 14 10.55 -1.07 29.17
C THR A 14 12.07 -1.12 29.12
N ARG A 15 12.67 -2.26 29.50
CA ARG A 15 14.11 -2.49 29.32
C ARG A 15 14.40 -2.39 27.82
N SER A 16 15.15 -1.35 27.45
CA SER A 16 15.63 -1.11 26.09
C SER A 16 16.27 -2.38 25.54
N CYS A 17 15.73 -2.91 24.44
CA CYS A 17 16.35 -4.00 23.70
C CYS A 17 17.72 -3.52 23.19
N ARG A 18 18.81 -3.94 23.85
CA ARG A 18 20.18 -3.81 23.33
C ARG A 18 20.39 -4.94 22.32
N GLY A 19 20.06 -4.68 21.06
CA GLY A 19 20.40 -5.50 19.90
C GLY A 19 20.84 -4.57 18.75
N PRO A 20 21.37 -5.09 17.63
CA PRO A 20 21.70 -4.25 16.48
C PRO A 20 20.47 -3.42 16.16
N ALA A 21 20.69 -2.11 15.92
CA ALA A 21 19.67 -1.08 15.74
C ALA A 21 18.36 -1.68 15.22
N HIS A 22 17.24 -1.47 15.92
CA HIS A 22 15.91 -1.78 15.39
C HIS A 22 15.92 -1.36 13.92
N LEU A 23 16.01 -2.33 13.01
CA LEU A 23 16.07 -2.07 11.59
C LEU A 23 14.89 -1.13 11.35
N SER A 24 15.17 0.03 10.78
CA SER A 24 14.15 1.01 10.40
C SER A 24 12.97 0.21 9.88
N PRO A 25 11.77 0.35 10.49
CA PRO A 25 10.63 -0.42 10.03
C PRO A 25 10.50 -0.13 8.54
N ASN A 26 10.67 -1.16 7.70
CA ASN A 26 10.49 -1.05 6.26
C ASN A 26 9.11 -0.40 6.04
N GLN A 27 9.11 0.87 5.63
CA GLN A 27 7.91 1.70 5.67
C GLN A 27 7.01 1.32 4.51
N TYR A 28 7.57 0.83 3.40
CA TYR A 28 6.83 0.16 2.35
C TYR A 28 5.98 -1.01 2.90
N ALA A 29 6.60 -1.90 3.69
CA ALA A 29 5.88 -3.01 4.32
C ALA A 29 4.85 -2.50 5.34
N GLN A 30 5.12 -1.39 6.03
CA GLN A 30 4.16 -0.75 6.91
C GLN A 30 2.96 -0.18 6.15
N ALA A 31 3.17 0.47 5.01
CA ALA A 31 2.10 0.92 4.13
C ALA A 31 1.20 -0.24 3.71
N HIS A 32 1.78 -1.36 3.26
CA HIS A 32 1.02 -2.58 2.93
C HIS A 32 0.22 -3.14 4.10
N ARG A 33 0.77 -3.11 5.33
CA ARG A 33 0.01 -3.49 6.53
C ARG A 33 -1.14 -2.53 6.80
N ASN A 34 -0.94 -1.23 6.65
CA ASN A 34 -1.96 -0.21 6.88
C ASN A 34 -3.13 -0.35 5.91
N ILE A 35 -2.86 -0.57 4.62
CA ILE A 35 -3.91 -0.78 3.61
C ILE A 35 -4.69 -2.04 3.93
N ARG A 36 -4.01 -3.14 4.26
CA ARG A 36 -4.69 -4.38 4.65
C ARG A 36 -5.55 -4.20 5.90
N LYS A 37 -5.12 -3.37 6.86
CA LYS A 37 -5.91 -3.06 8.06
C LYS A 37 -7.12 -2.18 7.73
N ALA A 38 -6.97 -1.19 6.85
CA ALA A 38 -8.00 -0.23 6.51
C ALA A 38 -9.06 -0.78 5.54
N LEU A 39 -8.63 -1.57 4.56
CA LEU A 39 -9.46 -2.04 3.44
C LEU A 39 -9.63 -3.57 3.43
N GLY A 40 -8.90 -4.31 4.26
CA GLY A 40 -8.90 -5.77 4.20
C GLY A 40 -8.02 -6.34 3.08
N PRO A 41 -8.17 -7.64 2.76
CA PRO A 41 -7.40 -8.27 1.70
C PRO A 41 -7.85 -7.78 0.31
N ALA A 42 -6.89 -7.62 -0.61
CA ALA A 42 -7.19 -7.25 -2.00
C ALA A 42 -8.15 -8.22 -2.70
N SER A 43 -8.11 -9.51 -2.32
CA SER A 43 -9.02 -10.54 -2.84
C SER A 43 -10.49 -10.35 -2.51
N GLY A 44 -10.83 -9.43 -1.59
CA GLY A 44 -12.20 -8.98 -1.39
C GLY A 44 -12.73 -8.06 -2.49
N TYR A 45 -11.88 -7.66 -3.45
CA TYR A 45 -12.19 -6.67 -4.48
C TYR A 45 -12.04 -7.27 -5.88
N ARG A 46 -12.82 -6.74 -6.83
CA ARG A 46 -12.59 -6.98 -8.26
C ARG A 46 -11.35 -6.22 -8.73
N CYS A 47 -10.64 -6.79 -9.71
CA CYS A 47 -9.51 -6.10 -10.33
C CYS A 47 -9.94 -4.75 -10.88
N TRP A 48 -9.23 -3.69 -10.47
CA TRP A 48 -9.55 -2.30 -10.77
C TRP A 48 -9.51 -1.99 -12.28
N LEU A 49 -8.66 -2.69 -13.04
CA LEU A 49 -8.62 -2.61 -14.52
C LEU A 49 -9.82 -3.29 -15.21
N ARG A 50 -10.79 -3.80 -14.45
CA ARG A 50 -12.00 -4.44 -14.96
C ARG A 50 -11.74 -5.58 -15.94
N CYS A 51 -10.63 -6.31 -15.77
CA CYS A 51 -10.31 -7.49 -16.58
C CYS A 51 -11.19 -8.72 -16.26
N GLY A 52 -12.13 -8.59 -15.32
CA GLY A 52 -13.05 -9.65 -14.90
C GLY A 52 -12.55 -10.50 -13.74
N ALA A 53 -11.24 -10.52 -13.46
CA ALA A 53 -10.66 -11.29 -12.36
C ALA A 53 -10.88 -10.65 -10.98
N ALA A 54 -10.85 -11.48 -9.93
CA ALA A 54 -10.65 -11.01 -8.56
C ALA A 54 -9.23 -10.42 -8.42
N ALA A 55 -9.06 -9.44 -7.56
CA ALA A 55 -7.74 -8.92 -7.25
C ALA A 55 -6.96 -9.90 -6.35
N ASP A 56 -5.64 -9.84 -6.43
CA ASP A 56 -4.74 -10.63 -5.59
C ASP A 56 -3.91 -9.71 -4.67
N GLU A 57 -3.61 -8.50 -5.17
CA GLU A 57 -2.59 -7.62 -4.61
C GLU A 57 -3.07 -6.16 -4.62
N TRP A 58 -2.53 -5.38 -3.68
CA TRP A 58 -2.67 -3.93 -3.65
C TRP A 58 -1.49 -3.30 -4.40
N ALA A 59 -1.79 -2.43 -5.36
CA ALA A 59 -0.79 -1.70 -6.14
C ALA A 59 -0.88 -0.21 -5.82
N TYR A 60 0.26 0.46 -5.62
CA TYR A 60 0.30 1.90 -5.38
C TYR A 60 0.04 2.67 -6.68
N ASP A 61 -0.91 3.60 -6.69
CA ASP A 61 -1.39 4.27 -7.91
C ASP A 61 -0.50 5.42 -8.41
N HIS A 62 0.56 5.76 -7.67
CA HIS A 62 1.48 6.87 -7.95
C HIS A 62 0.83 8.27 -8.03
N THR A 63 -0.34 8.45 -7.42
CA THR A 63 -1.04 9.74 -7.40
C THR A 63 -0.83 10.55 -6.13
N ASP A 64 -0.01 10.06 -5.18
CA ASP A 64 0.26 10.78 -3.94
C ASP A 64 1.17 11.99 -4.19
N PRO A 65 0.75 13.23 -3.83
CA PRO A 65 1.65 14.38 -3.81
C PRO A 65 2.82 14.25 -2.83
N ASN A 66 2.68 13.41 -1.81
CA ASN A 66 3.70 13.15 -0.80
C ASN A 66 4.29 11.74 -0.94
N GLU A 67 4.47 11.26 -2.18
CA GLU A 67 5.12 9.98 -2.48
C GLU A 67 6.42 9.82 -1.69
N ARG A 68 6.58 8.66 -1.06
CA ARG A 68 7.77 8.29 -0.29
C ARG A 68 8.53 7.18 -1.00
N ARG A 69 9.81 7.05 -0.65
CA ARG A 69 10.69 5.95 -1.07
C ARG A 69 11.51 5.53 0.12
N ASP A 70 11.66 4.22 0.32
CA ASP A 70 12.58 3.74 1.34
C ASP A 70 14.00 4.00 0.86
N VAL A 71 14.87 4.39 1.80
CA VAL A 71 16.28 4.73 1.50
C VAL A 71 17.19 3.51 1.63
N ASP A 72 16.71 2.46 2.30
CA ASP A 72 17.46 1.28 2.68
C ASP A 72 16.59 0.00 2.63
N GLY A 73 17.26 -1.16 2.69
CA GLY A 73 16.62 -2.47 2.70
C GLY A 73 16.09 -2.96 1.34
N LEU A 74 15.33 -4.05 1.36
CA LEU A 74 14.81 -4.72 0.16
C LEU A 74 13.80 -3.87 -0.64
N SER A 75 13.26 -2.83 -0.02
CA SER A 75 12.31 -1.90 -0.64
C SER A 75 12.96 -0.57 -1.03
N ALA A 76 14.29 -0.46 -0.93
CA ALA A 76 15.01 0.76 -1.27
C ALA A 76 14.67 1.26 -2.68
N GLY A 77 14.30 2.52 -2.78
CA GLY A 77 13.92 3.17 -4.03
C GLY A 77 12.51 2.83 -4.54
N ILE A 78 11.81 1.85 -3.95
CA ILE A 78 10.43 1.52 -4.31
C ILE A 78 9.50 2.62 -3.77
N PRO A 79 8.71 3.28 -4.64
CA PRO A 79 7.77 4.30 -4.22
C PRO A 79 6.56 3.72 -3.51
N TYR A 80 6.06 4.43 -2.50
CA TYR A 80 4.84 4.10 -1.76
C TYR A 80 4.17 5.34 -1.18
N SER A 81 2.96 5.16 -0.66
CA SER A 81 2.23 6.16 0.12
C SER A 81 1.84 5.58 1.47
N MET A 82 1.75 6.44 2.49
CA MET A 82 1.17 6.06 3.79
C MET A 82 -0.35 6.20 3.83
N ASP A 83 -0.96 6.78 2.80
CA ASP A 83 -2.40 6.95 2.64
C ASP A 83 -2.99 5.71 1.96
N PRO A 84 -3.85 4.92 2.66
CA PRO A 84 -4.46 3.73 2.07
C PRO A 84 -5.31 4.00 0.83
N THR A 85 -5.78 5.23 0.63
CA THR A 85 -6.61 5.60 -0.54
C THR A 85 -5.83 5.71 -1.84
N ARG A 86 -4.49 5.60 -1.78
CA ARG A 86 -3.58 5.63 -2.93
C ARG A 86 -3.25 4.27 -3.50
N TYR A 87 -4.04 3.26 -3.14
CA TYR A 87 -3.83 1.89 -3.57
C TYR A 87 -5.04 1.34 -4.30
N VAL A 88 -4.79 0.60 -5.37
CA VAL A 88 -5.80 -0.05 -6.19
C VAL A 88 -5.64 -1.57 -6.12
N ALA A 89 -6.76 -2.30 -6.07
CA ALA A 89 -6.74 -3.75 -6.04
C ALA A 89 -6.57 -4.30 -7.47
N LEU A 90 -5.53 -5.09 -7.71
CA LEU A 90 -5.24 -5.69 -9.03
C LEU A 90 -5.05 -7.19 -8.92
N CYS A 91 -5.42 -7.93 -9.97
CA CYS A 91 -4.95 -9.31 -10.12
C CYS A 91 -3.47 -9.32 -10.52
N LYS A 92 -2.76 -10.42 -10.26
CA LYS A 92 -1.30 -10.50 -10.49
C LYS A 92 -0.86 -10.09 -11.89
N SER A 93 -1.58 -10.56 -12.92
CA SER A 93 -1.21 -10.27 -14.32
C SER A 93 -1.39 -8.80 -14.69
N CYS A 94 -2.42 -8.15 -14.14
CA CYS A 94 -2.65 -6.73 -14.27
C CYS A 94 -1.64 -5.91 -13.46
N HIS A 95 -1.30 -6.36 -12.27
CA HIS A 95 -0.32 -5.70 -11.40
C HIS A 95 1.07 -5.65 -12.05
N VAL A 96 1.57 -6.77 -12.58
CA VAL A 96 2.87 -6.81 -13.29
C VAL A 96 2.89 -5.88 -14.50
N LYS A 97 1.79 -5.78 -15.26
CA LYS A 97 1.69 -4.85 -16.40
C LYS A 97 1.71 -3.40 -15.93
N PHE A 98 1.01 -3.12 -14.84
CA PHE A 98 0.93 -1.79 -14.23
C PHE A 98 2.31 -1.34 -13.72
N ASP A 99 3.05 -2.19 -13.02
CA ASP A 99 4.39 -1.88 -12.51
C ASP A 99 5.41 -1.65 -13.63
N LYS A 100 5.33 -2.45 -14.71
CA LYS A 100 6.18 -2.25 -15.90
C LYS A 100 5.89 -0.89 -16.55
N TRP A 101 4.61 -0.55 -16.69
CA TRP A 101 4.19 0.73 -17.23
C TRP A 101 4.67 1.88 -16.33
N SER A 102 4.41 1.84 -15.02
CA SER A 102 4.82 2.87 -14.08
C SER A 102 6.34 3.03 -14.05
N THR A 103 7.10 1.93 -14.04
CA THR A 103 8.57 1.96 -14.10
C THR A 103 9.05 2.63 -15.39
N SER A 104 8.45 2.33 -16.54
CA SER A 104 8.86 2.92 -17.83
C SER A 104 8.51 4.40 -17.96
N VAL A 105 7.36 4.82 -17.42
CA VAL A 105 6.86 6.20 -17.52
C VAL A 105 7.49 7.10 -16.46
N LEU A 106 7.62 6.62 -15.22
CA LEU A 106 8.14 7.40 -14.09
C LEU A 106 9.66 7.53 -14.10
N ARG A 107 10.41 6.56 -14.66
CA ARG A 107 11.88 6.67 -14.77
C ARG A 107 12.35 7.78 -15.71
N LYS A 108 11.52 8.22 -16.66
CA LYS A 108 11.92 9.15 -17.73
C LYS A 108 11.64 10.63 -17.42
N ARG A 109 11.15 11.01 -16.23
CA ARG A 109 10.63 12.38 -15.99
C ARG A 109 11.07 12.95 -14.63
N PRO A 110 11.44 14.25 -14.55
CA PRO A 110 11.65 14.92 -13.28
C PRO A 110 10.34 15.47 -12.69
N ALA A 111 10.30 15.48 -11.35
CA ALA A 111 9.31 16.08 -10.43
C ALA A 111 7.88 15.49 -10.37
N ALA A 112 7.48 15.17 -9.12
CA ALA A 112 6.29 14.44 -8.70
C ALA A 112 4.92 14.92 -9.25
N LYS A 113 4.79 16.17 -9.69
CA LYS A 113 3.49 16.75 -10.12
C LYS A 113 3.00 16.23 -11.47
N GLU A 114 3.91 15.98 -12.40
CA GLU A 114 3.60 15.62 -13.78
C GLU A 114 3.23 14.12 -13.91
N SER A 115 3.83 13.29 -13.06
CA SER A 115 3.53 11.86 -12.88
C SER A 115 2.10 11.61 -12.40
N GLN A 116 1.61 12.44 -11.46
CA GLN A 116 0.24 12.35 -10.96
C GLN A 116 -0.80 12.60 -12.05
N LYS A 117 -0.55 13.53 -12.97
CA LYS A 117 -1.45 13.84 -14.09
C LYS A 117 -1.55 12.68 -15.07
N LEU A 118 -0.43 12.03 -15.39
CA LEU A 118 -0.41 10.86 -16.28
C LEU A 118 -0.95 9.60 -15.62
N ALA A 119 -0.67 9.36 -14.34
CA ALA A 119 -1.28 8.27 -13.58
C ALA A 119 -2.81 8.46 -13.57
N ARG A 120 -3.30 9.66 -13.25
CA ARG A 120 -4.73 10.00 -13.34
C ARG A 120 -5.31 9.84 -14.74
N MET A 121 -4.56 10.20 -15.78
CA MET A 121 -5.01 10.07 -17.16
C MET A 121 -5.04 8.61 -17.62
N TRP A 122 -4.08 7.79 -17.22
CA TRP A 122 -4.08 6.35 -17.46
C TRP A 122 -5.22 5.68 -16.68
N LEU A 123 -5.41 6.08 -15.42
CA LEU A 123 -6.54 5.65 -14.61
C LEU A 123 -7.86 6.03 -15.32
N PHE A 124 -7.98 7.23 -15.88
CA PHE A 124 -9.17 7.71 -16.58
C PHE A 124 -9.43 6.96 -17.91
N LEU A 125 -8.40 6.79 -18.74
CA LEU A 125 -8.51 6.15 -20.06
C LEU A 125 -8.89 4.67 -19.97
N HIS A 126 -8.47 3.98 -18.91
CA HIS A 126 -8.79 2.58 -18.69
C HIS A 126 -9.94 2.35 -17.68
N ASN A 127 -10.60 3.42 -17.21
CA ASN A 127 -11.73 3.37 -16.26
C ASN A 127 -12.95 4.17 -16.80
N GLN A 128 -13.43 3.80 -17.98
CA GLN A 128 -14.67 4.36 -18.58
C GLN A 128 -15.92 4.09 -17.70
N PRO A 129 -16.89 5.01 -17.66
CA PRO A 129 -17.89 5.13 -16.59
C PRO A 129 -18.91 3.97 -16.61
N GLY A 130 -19.17 3.45 -15.41
CA GLY A 130 -20.06 2.32 -15.13
C GLY A 130 -19.84 1.74 -13.71
N ALA A 131 -18.73 2.05 -13.05
CA ALA A 131 -18.37 1.49 -11.74
C ALA A 131 -18.04 2.56 -10.69
N ARG A 132 -18.88 3.58 -10.54
CA ARG A 132 -18.64 4.64 -9.54
C ARG A 132 -19.87 4.86 -8.67
N ARG A 133 -20.12 3.95 -7.71
CA ARG A 133 -20.63 4.27 -6.34
C ARG A 133 -20.95 3.11 -5.40
N GLU A 134 -20.61 1.85 -5.66
CA GLU A 134 -20.67 0.83 -4.59
C GLU A 134 -19.37 0.84 -3.80
N LEU A 135 -19.24 1.91 -3.02
CA LEU A 135 -18.19 2.14 -2.06
C LEU A 135 -18.51 1.33 -0.79
N ILE A 136 -17.56 0.48 -0.40
CA ILE A 136 -17.23 0.18 0.99
C ILE A 136 -18.28 -0.63 1.77
N THR A 137 -18.53 -1.87 1.36
CA THR A 137 -18.91 -2.91 2.32
C THR A 137 -18.11 -4.18 2.03
N PRO A 138 -17.28 -4.67 2.97
CA PRO A 138 -16.74 -6.02 2.85
C PRO A 138 -17.92 -7.02 2.92
N PRO A 139 -17.88 -8.13 2.17
CA PRO A 139 -18.97 -9.12 2.15
C PRO A 139 -19.19 -9.90 3.46
N ASN A 140 -18.49 -9.56 4.55
CA ASN A 140 -18.55 -10.27 5.84
C ASN A 140 -18.92 -9.32 7.00
N ALA A 141 -20.05 -8.63 6.88
CA ALA A 141 -20.74 -8.02 8.02
C ALA A 141 -22.10 -8.73 8.19
N ALA A 142 -22.04 -9.92 8.79
CA ALA A 142 -23.17 -10.67 9.33
C ALA A 142 -22.72 -11.37 10.62
#